data_AF-A0A9E6WD70-F1
#
_entry.id   AF-A0A9E6WD70-F1
#
_cell.length_a   1.000
_cell.length_b   1.000
_cell.length_c   1.000
_cell.angle_alpha   90.00
_cell.angle_beta   90.00
_cell.angle_gamma   90.00
#
_symmetry.space_group_name_H-M   'P 1'
#
loop_
_entity.id
_entity.type
_entity.pdbx_description
1 polymer ?
#
loop_
_entity_poly.entity_id
_entity_poly.type
_entity_poly.pdbx_seq_one_letter_code
_entity_poly.pdbx_strand_id
1 'polypeptide(L)'
;MTKNLKLGEILKQAGIIDDFQLNSALSYQRHWGGRFGESLIKLGYLTEDKLQGFLARQFDLPLIELLGRKIPEDVLAYIPQEKARELHVLPVERREISGSMHLVVAMTDPTNLMVTDSLQFMTGCRIKPALASDEAITFAIDKYYGSEVDEQEELDLALKDLAEPPKPVQPAQPVVSVAPVMSIPKPEPEPEPEPEPESELESAPAPIVPPAAPAPDMGHYMVALKKLEDRYENLVSILLDRDLISPEDLDELM
;
A
#
# COMPACT_ATOMS: atom_id res chain seq x y z
N MET A 1 15.05 12.41 19.62
CA MET A 1 15.64 12.42 18.26
C MET A 1 15.24 11.13 17.57
N THR A 2 14.07 11.09 16.94
CA THR A 2 13.69 10.01 16.05
C THR A 2 14.60 10.14 14.83
N LYS A 3 15.71 9.38 14.81
CA LYS A 3 16.45 9.16 13.56
C LYS A 3 15.40 8.76 12.52
N ASN A 4 15.39 9.40 11.36
CA ASN A 4 14.65 8.97 10.18
C ASN A 4 15.17 7.58 9.77
N LEU A 5 14.78 6.56 10.54
CA LEU A 5 15.08 5.16 10.27
C LEU A 5 14.17 4.76 9.13
N LYS A 6 14.78 4.24 8.07
CA LYS A 6 14.04 3.70 6.93
C LYS A 6 13.20 2.52 7.43
N LEU A 7 12.01 2.32 6.85
CA LEU A 7 11.08 1.26 7.24
C LEU A 7 11.76 -0.11 7.40
N GLY A 8 12.66 -0.49 6.49
CA GLY A 8 13.41 -1.74 6.59
C GLY A 8 14.30 -1.87 7.83
N GLU A 9 14.95 -0.79 8.27
CA GLU A 9 15.74 -0.81 9.51
C GLU A 9 14.84 -0.91 10.74
N ILE A 10 13.67 -0.26 10.71
CA ILE A 10 12.68 -0.34 11.80
C ILE A 10 12.15 -1.77 11.94
N LEU A 11 11.78 -2.40 10.83
CA LEU A 11 11.30 -3.79 10.81
C LEU A 11 12.38 -4.77 11.27
N LYS A 12 13.65 -4.53 10.90
CA LYS A 12 14.78 -5.35 11.36
C LYS A 12 15.02 -5.19 12.86
N GLN A 13 15.04 -3.96 13.37
CA GLN A 13 15.22 -3.70 14.80
C GLN A 13 14.08 -4.29 15.65
N ALA A 14 12.86 -4.35 15.10
CA ALA A 14 11.73 -5.01 15.74
C ALA A 14 11.77 -6.54 15.65
N GLY A 15 12.75 -7.13 14.95
CA GLY A 15 12.87 -8.57 14.75
C GLY A 15 11.79 -9.16 13.83
N ILE A 16 11.10 -8.33 13.04
CA ILE A 16 10.05 -8.78 12.10
C ILE A 16 10.69 -9.37 10.85
N ILE A 17 11.83 -8.81 10.43
CA ILE A 17 12.62 -9.30 9.31
C ILE A 17 14.09 -9.43 9.71
N ASP A 18 14.83 -10.28 9.02
CA ASP A 18 16.29 -10.39 9.14
C ASP A 18 17.03 -9.62 8.03
N ASP A 19 18.38 -9.60 8.09
CA ASP A 19 19.20 -8.93 7.08
C ASP A 19 19.06 -9.57 5.68
N PHE A 20 18.80 -10.88 5.60
CA PHE A 20 18.60 -11.55 4.32
C PHE A 20 17.31 -11.06 3.66
N GLN A 21 16.19 -11.12 4.38
CA GLN A 21 14.88 -10.66 3.95
C GLN A 21 14.87 -9.18 3.58
N LEU A 22 15.54 -8.33 4.39
CA LEU A 22 15.73 -6.92 4.09
C LEU A 22 16.44 -6.70 2.75
N ASN A 23 17.56 -7.37 2.53
CA ASN A 23 18.33 -7.25 1.28
C ASN A 23 17.60 -7.83 0.07
N SER A 24 16.90 -8.95 0.23
CA SER A 24 16.06 -9.54 -0.81
C SER A 24 14.92 -8.59 -1.22
N ALA A 25 14.21 -7.99 -0.25
CA ALA A 25 13.13 -7.06 -0.53
C ALA A 25 13.62 -5.75 -1.18
N LEU A 26 14.76 -5.21 -0.75
CA LEU A 26 15.40 -4.07 -1.41
C LEU A 26 15.83 -4.40 -2.84
N SER A 27 16.35 -5.60 -3.08
CA SER A 27 16.73 -6.06 -4.42
C SER A 27 15.51 -6.22 -5.32
N TYR A 28 14.43 -6.81 -4.79
CA TYR A 28 13.15 -6.91 -5.51
C TYR A 28 12.62 -5.53 -5.88
N GLN A 29 12.58 -4.59 -4.93
CA GLN A 29 12.14 -3.21 -5.16
C GLN A 29 12.99 -2.50 -6.22
N ARG A 30 14.30 -2.74 -6.28
CA ARG A 30 15.16 -2.15 -7.32
C ARG A 30 14.88 -2.67 -8.73
N HIS A 31 14.51 -3.95 -8.85
CA HIS A 31 14.23 -4.57 -10.16
C HIS A 31 12.81 -4.28 -10.64
N TRP A 32 11.83 -4.31 -9.74
CA TRP A 32 10.41 -4.25 -10.07
C TRP A 32 9.74 -2.91 -9.70
N GLY A 33 10.43 -2.05 -8.97
CA GLY A 33 9.85 -0.83 -8.41
C GLY A 33 8.91 -1.11 -7.22
N GLY A 34 8.03 -0.16 -6.94
CA GLY A 34 7.01 -0.26 -5.89
C GLY A 34 7.49 0.08 -4.48
N ARG A 35 6.66 -0.21 -3.49
CA ARG A 35 6.91 0.12 -2.08
C ARG A 35 7.67 -1.02 -1.39
N PHE A 36 8.56 -0.67 -0.45
CA PHE A 36 9.37 -1.67 0.25
C PHE A 36 8.51 -2.70 1.01
N GLY A 37 7.43 -2.25 1.65
CA GLY A 37 6.49 -3.12 2.37
C GLY A 37 5.79 -4.13 1.45
N GLU A 38 5.42 -3.72 0.23
CA GLU A 38 4.82 -4.62 -0.77
C GLU A 38 5.81 -5.69 -1.21
N SER A 39 7.08 -5.33 -1.40
CA SER A 39 8.13 -6.29 -1.75
C SER A 39 8.24 -7.39 -0.70
N LEU A 40 8.12 -7.06 0.59
CA LEU A 40 8.11 -8.06 1.67
C LEU A 40 6.89 -8.99 1.58
N ILE A 41 5.73 -8.45 1.22
CA ILE A 41 4.49 -9.24 1.06
C ILE A 41 4.58 -10.16 -0.15
N LYS A 42 5.02 -9.63 -1.30
CA LYS A 42 5.18 -10.39 -2.55
C LYS A 42 6.22 -11.52 -2.43
N LEU A 43 7.27 -11.32 -1.64
CA LEU A 43 8.26 -12.35 -1.33
C LEU A 43 7.79 -13.35 -0.26
N GLY A 44 6.62 -13.15 0.35
CA GLY A 44 6.06 -14.03 1.37
C GLY A 44 6.70 -13.89 2.75
N TYR A 45 7.50 -12.85 2.98
CA TYR A 45 8.19 -12.63 4.26
C TYR A 45 7.28 -12.01 5.32
N LEU A 46 6.26 -11.25 4.90
CA LEU A 46 5.32 -10.58 5.79
C LEU A 46 3.90 -10.61 5.21
N THR A 47 2.88 -10.65 6.06
CA THR A 47 1.49 -10.48 5.62
C THR A 47 1.09 -9.01 5.71
N GLU A 48 0.10 -8.61 4.91
CA GLU A 48 -0.38 -7.23 4.91
C GLU A 48 -0.86 -6.79 6.30
N ASP A 49 -1.66 -7.62 6.98
CA ASP A 49 -2.16 -7.34 8.33
C ASP A 49 -1.04 -7.11 9.35
N LYS A 50 0.04 -7.89 9.26
CA LYS A 50 1.20 -7.75 10.15
C LYS A 50 1.95 -6.46 9.88
N LEU A 51 2.14 -6.12 8.60
CA LEU A 51 2.78 -4.88 8.21
C LEU A 51 1.96 -3.67 8.69
N GLN A 52 0.66 -3.67 8.42
CA GLN A 52 -0.22 -2.57 8.81
C GLN A 52 -0.31 -2.42 10.33
N GLY A 53 -0.51 -3.53 11.05
CA GLY A 53 -0.55 -3.52 12.51
C GLY A 53 0.76 -3.03 13.14
N PHE A 54 1.90 -3.35 12.52
CA PHE A 54 3.20 -2.83 12.95
C PHE A 54 3.31 -1.32 12.71
N LEU A 55 3.00 -0.86 11.50
CA LEU A 55 3.07 0.56 11.14
C LEU A 55 2.15 1.42 12.01
N ALA A 56 0.91 0.98 12.24
CA ALA A 56 -0.04 1.68 13.09
C ALA A 56 0.49 1.86 14.51
N ARG A 57 1.08 0.82 15.10
CA ARG A 57 1.67 0.87 16.45
C ARG A 57 2.94 1.70 16.52
N GLN A 58 3.82 1.56 15.52
CA GLN A 58 5.11 2.23 15.49
C GLN A 58 4.99 3.75 15.34
N PHE A 59 4.01 4.20 14.55
CA PHE A 59 3.79 5.61 14.23
C PHE A 59 2.59 6.23 14.95
N ASP A 60 1.94 5.49 15.85
CA ASP A 60 0.73 5.90 16.58
C ASP A 60 -0.36 6.44 15.63
N LEU A 61 -0.62 5.68 14.56
CA LEU A 61 -1.55 6.06 13.50
C LEU A 61 -2.88 5.33 13.63
N PRO A 62 -4.01 6.01 13.39
CA PRO A 62 -5.30 5.35 13.33
C PRO A 62 -5.38 4.47 12.06
N LEU A 63 -5.83 3.23 12.25
CA LEU A 63 -6.31 2.39 11.17
C LEU A 63 -7.73 2.86 10.79
N ILE A 64 -7.93 3.18 9.52
CA ILE A 64 -9.20 3.69 9.01
C ILE A 64 -9.76 2.74 7.96
N GLU A 65 -10.99 2.30 8.17
CA GLU A 65 -11.78 1.65 7.14
C GLU A 65 -12.42 2.71 6.23
N LEU A 66 -12.13 2.62 4.92
CA LEU A 66 -12.70 3.50 3.90
C LEU A 66 -14.02 2.95 3.34
N LEU A 67 -14.23 1.64 3.47
CA LEU A 67 -15.44 0.97 3.01
C LEU A 67 -16.65 1.45 3.82
N GLY A 68 -17.64 2.02 3.12
CA GLY A 68 -18.89 2.51 3.74
C GLY A 68 -18.79 3.88 4.42
N ARG A 69 -17.60 4.49 4.51
CA ARG A 69 -17.46 5.86 5.01
C ARG A 69 -18.01 6.85 3.98
N LYS A 70 -18.58 7.97 4.45
CA LYS A 70 -18.95 9.12 3.60
C LYS A 70 -17.90 10.20 3.76
N ILE A 71 -17.23 10.53 2.66
CA ILE A 71 -16.23 11.60 2.59
C ILE A 71 -16.89 12.83 1.95
N PRO A 72 -16.76 14.03 2.54
CA PRO A 72 -17.28 15.26 1.96
C PRO A 72 -16.57 15.63 0.65
N GLU A 73 -17.31 16.16 -0.33
CA GLU A 73 -16.75 16.60 -1.63
C GLU A 73 -15.74 17.75 -1.48
N ASP A 74 -15.96 18.65 -0.51
CA ASP A 74 -15.02 19.73 -0.19
C ASP A 74 -13.67 19.21 0.31
N VAL A 75 -13.65 18.02 0.92
CA VAL A 75 -12.42 17.35 1.35
C VAL A 75 -11.73 16.65 0.17
N LEU A 76 -12.49 16.02 -0.72
CA LEU A 76 -11.98 15.37 -1.93
C LEU A 76 -11.32 16.37 -2.89
N ALA A 77 -11.86 17.58 -2.99
CA ALA A 77 -11.35 18.65 -3.85
C ALA A 77 -9.91 19.10 -3.49
N TYR A 78 -9.40 18.79 -2.29
CA TYR A 78 -8.02 19.13 -1.91
C TYR A 78 -6.96 18.34 -2.67
N ILE A 79 -7.28 17.12 -3.08
CA ILE A 79 -6.35 16.24 -3.79
C ILE A 79 -7.01 15.89 -5.13
N PRO A 80 -6.48 16.40 -6.26
CA PRO A 80 -6.98 16.01 -7.58
C PRO A 80 -6.85 14.50 -7.80
N GLN A 81 -7.75 13.93 -8.59
CA GLN A 81 -7.78 12.49 -8.90
C GLN A 81 -6.44 11.96 -9.40
N GLU A 82 -5.79 12.67 -10.32
CA GLU A 82 -4.49 12.28 -10.88
C GLU A 82 -3.46 12.08 -9.76
N LYS A 83 -3.42 13.01 -8.80
CA LYS A 83 -2.51 12.94 -7.65
C LYS A 83 -2.93 11.90 -6.63
N ALA A 84 -4.23 11.71 -6.40
CA ALA A 84 -4.75 10.65 -5.54
C ALA A 84 -4.33 9.26 -6.07
N ARG A 85 -4.42 9.04 -7.39
CA ARG A 85 -4.00 7.81 -8.08
C ARG A 85 -2.49 7.64 -8.10
N GLU A 86 -1.74 8.68 -8.48
CA GLU A 86 -0.27 8.64 -8.58
C GLU A 86 0.39 8.37 -7.23
N LEU A 87 -0.07 9.04 -6.18
CA LEU A 87 0.50 8.94 -4.84
C LEU A 87 -0.14 7.83 -3.99
N HIS A 88 -1.22 7.24 -4.48
CA HIS A 88 -2.03 6.22 -3.81
C HIS A 88 -2.53 6.66 -2.43
N VAL A 89 -3.24 7.80 -2.41
CA VAL A 89 -3.73 8.45 -1.20
C VAL A 89 -5.15 8.96 -1.38
N LEU A 90 -5.90 9.06 -0.27
CA LEU A 90 -7.25 9.59 -0.28
C LEU A 90 -7.46 10.57 0.88
N PRO A 91 -7.91 11.82 0.64
CA PRO A 91 -8.27 12.73 1.72
C PRO A 91 -9.57 12.26 2.37
N VAL A 92 -9.61 12.18 3.70
CA VAL A 92 -10.74 11.59 4.46
C VAL A 92 -11.50 12.65 5.24
N GLU A 93 -10.79 13.55 5.90
CA GLU A 93 -11.40 14.54 6.78
C GLU A 93 -10.51 15.77 6.90
N ARG A 94 -11.12 16.94 6.99
CA ARG A 94 -10.43 18.18 7.35
C ARG A 94 -10.80 18.60 8.76
N ARG A 95 -9.80 18.93 9.57
CA ARG A 95 -9.97 19.40 10.95
C ARG A 95 -9.13 20.64 11.20
N GLU A 96 -9.71 21.63 11.86
CA GLU A 96 -8.97 22.78 12.35
C GLU A 96 -8.50 22.51 13.79
N ILE A 97 -7.19 22.59 14.03
CA ILE A 97 -6.60 22.37 15.36
C ILE A 97 -5.65 23.53 15.64
N SER A 98 -5.89 24.23 16.75
CA SER A 98 -5.05 25.34 17.22
C SER A 98 -4.81 26.43 16.18
N GLY A 99 -5.84 26.76 15.37
CA GLY A 99 -5.77 27.78 14.31
C GLY A 99 -5.00 27.35 13.05
N SER A 100 -4.67 26.06 12.93
CA SER A 100 -4.05 25.49 11.74
C SER A 100 -4.92 24.40 11.12
N MET A 101 -4.96 24.38 9.79
CA MET A 101 -5.75 23.41 9.03
C MET A 101 -4.99 22.09 8.92
N HIS A 102 -5.61 21.02 9.42
CA HIS A 102 -5.12 19.66 9.31
C HIS A 102 -5.97 18.86 8.33
N LEU A 103 -5.31 18.12 7.45
CA LEU A 103 -5.97 17.20 6.52
C LEU A 103 -5.60 15.77 6.90
N VAL A 104 -6.61 14.98 7.26
CA VAL A 104 -6.47 13.54 7.49
C VAL A 104 -6.46 12.87 6.13
N VAL A 105 -5.37 12.16 5.83
CA VAL A 105 -5.20 11.47 4.55
C VAL A 105 -4.98 10.00 4.81
N ALA A 106 -5.78 9.15 4.18
CA ALA A 106 -5.58 7.72 4.17
C ALA A 106 -4.43 7.38 3.20
N MET A 107 -3.46 6.63 3.71
CA MET A 107 -2.23 6.26 3.01
C MET A 107 -1.90 4.81 3.31
N THR A 108 -1.34 4.08 2.34
CA THR A 108 -0.85 2.71 2.59
C THR A 108 0.52 2.72 3.25
N ASP A 109 1.38 3.69 2.90
CA ASP A 109 2.73 3.82 3.44
C ASP A 109 2.98 5.22 4.03
N PRO A 110 2.81 5.39 5.35
CA PRO A 110 3.03 6.66 6.04
C PRO A 110 4.52 6.98 6.22
N THR A 111 5.43 6.05 5.89
CA THR A 111 6.88 6.29 6.02
C THR A 111 7.45 7.07 4.84
N ASN A 112 6.68 7.22 3.77
CA ASN A 112 7.07 8.00 2.60
C ASN A 112 6.86 9.51 2.85
N LEU A 113 7.92 10.13 3.39
CA LEU A 113 7.93 11.56 3.68
C LEU A 113 7.75 12.43 2.42
N MET A 114 8.23 11.97 1.25
CA MET A 114 8.09 12.74 0.00
C MET A 114 6.63 12.93 -0.39
N VAL A 115 5.80 11.89 -0.21
CA VAL A 115 4.36 11.96 -0.46
C VAL A 115 3.72 12.93 0.53
N THR A 116 4.05 12.81 1.82
CA THR A 116 3.50 13.67 2.87
C THR A 116 3.84 15.14 2.66
N ASP A 117 5.10 15.44 2.32
CA ASP A 117 5.58 16.80 2.05
C ASP A 117 4.95 17.40 0.79
N SER A 118 4.79 16.59 -0.25
CA SER A 118 4.14 16.99 -1.52
C SER A 118 2.66 17.30 -1.31
N LEU A 119 1.96 16.47 -0.52
CA LEU A 119 0.57 16.73 -0.12
C LEU A 119 0.46 17.99 0.73
N GLN A 120 1.39 18.21 1.67
CA GLN A 120 1.40 19.41 2.49
C GLN A 120 1.61 20.67 1.63
N PHE A 121 2.53 20.63 0.67
CA PHE A 121 2.81 21.74 -0.23
C PHE A 121 1.61 22.07 -1.13
N MET A 122 0.97 21.04 -1.70
CA MET A 122 -0.17 21.20 -2.61
C MET A 122 -1.43 21.69 -1.88
N THR A 123 -1.72 21.13 -0.71
CA THR A 123 -2.98 21.41 0.02
C THR A 123 -2.87 22.62 0.95
N GLY A 124 -1.66 23.08 1.26
CA GLY A 124 -1.41 24.10 2.30
C GLY A 124 -1.78 23.65 3.72
N CYS A 125 -2.18 22.40 3.91
CA CYS A 125 -2.65 21.85 5.17
C CYS A 125 -1.58 20.98 5.84
N ARG A 126 -1.61 20.90 7.16
CA ARG A 126 -0.80 19.96 7.92
C ARG A 126 -1.35 18.54 7.75
N ILE A 127 -0.60 17.67 7.09
CA ILE A 127 -1.05 16.30 6.84
C ILE A 127 -1.01 15.48 8.12
N LYS A 128 -2.12 14.79 8.39
CA LYS A 128 -2.25 13.77 9.43
C LYS A 128 -2.45 12.42 8.73
N PRO A 129 -1.41 11.60 8.59
CA PRO A 129 -1.54 10.31 7.93
C PRO A 129 -2.44 9.40 8.76
N ALA A 130 -3.26 8.63 8.06
CA ALA A 130 -4.03 7.53 8.61
C ALA A 130 -3.77 6.29 7.75
N LEU A 131 -3.67 5.13 8.39
CA LEU A 131 -3.30 3.92 7.68
C LEU A 131 -4.56 3.24 7.15
N ALA A 132 -4.54 2.86 5.87
CA ALA A 132 -5.59 2.09 5.22
C ALA A 132 -4.98 1.05 4.27
N SER A 133 -5.72 -0.04 4.03
CA SER A 133 -5.30 -1.08 3.08
C SER A 133 -5.26 -0.56 1.66
N ASP A 134 -4.38 -1.18 0.87
CA ASP A 134 -4.21 -0.82 -0.54
C ASP A 134 -5.51 -0.93 -1.33
N GLU A 135 -6.21 -2.06 -1.18
CA GLU A 135 -7.49 -2.33 -1.85
C GLU A 135 -8.56 -1.30 -1.50
N ALA A 136 -8.65 -0.92 -0.23
CA ALA A 136 -9.63 0.06 0.23
C ALA A 136 -9.37 1.46 -0.33
N ILE A 137 -8.10 1.86 -0.48
CA ILE A 137 -7.75 3.14 -1.10
C ILE A 137 -8.10 3.12 -2.58
N THR A 138 -7.70 2.08 -3.32
CA THR A 138 -8.02 1.92 -4.74
C THR A 138 -9.53 1.98 -4.99
N PHE A 139 -10.29 1.18 -4.25
CA PHE A 139 -11.75 1.14 -4.36
C PHE A 139 -12.40 2.49 -4.03
N ALA A 140 -11.89 3.19 -3.01
CA ALA A 140 -12.41 4.50 -2.65
C ALA A 140 -12.06 5.56 -3.71
N ILE A 141 -10.87 5.54 -4.29
CA ILE A 141 -10.49 6.43 -5.38
C ILE A 141 -11.42 6.23 -6.57
N ASP A 142 -11.68 4.99 -6.98
CA ASP A 142 -12.57 4.71 -8.11
C ASP A 142 -14.02 5.10 -7.80
N LYS A 143 -14.49 4.88 -6.57
CA LYS A 143 -15.83 5.29 -6.15
C LYS A 143 -16.02 6.81 -6.16
N TYR A 144 -15.04 7.57 -5.68
CA TYR A 144 -15.18 9.01 -5.46
C TYR A 144 -14.71 9.86 -6.64
N TYR A 145 -13.71 9.41 -7.38
CA TYR A 145 -13.16 10.13 -8.52
C TYR A 145 -13.49 9.48 -9.87
N GLY A 146 -13.93 8.22 -9.89
CA GLY A 146 -14.28 7.51 -11.14
C GLY A 146 -15.59 7.96 -11.78
N SER A 147 -16.23 9.02 -11.30
CA SER A 147 -17.55 9.48 -11.79
C SER A 147 -17.48 10.66 -12.75
N GLU A 148 -16.35 11.34 -12.94
CA GLU A 148 -16.29 12.59 -13.73
C GLU A 148 -15.45 12.52 -15.02
N VAL A 149 -14.55 11.53 -15.16
CA VAL A 149 -13.62 11.49 -16.31
C VAL A 149 -14.25 10.86 -17.55
N ASP A 150 -15.17 9.90 -17.39
CA ASP A 150 -15.83 9.28 -18.54
C ASP A 150 -16.74 10.27 -19.27
N GLU A 151 -17.41 11.18 -18.55
CA GLU A 151 -18.30 12.16 -19.19
C GLU A 151 -17.51 13.18 -20.02
N GLN A 152 -16.37 13.68 -19.56
CA GLN A 152 -15.62 14.71 -20.29
C GLN A 152 -14.88 14.16 -21.52
N GLU A 153 -14.31 12.96 -21.45
CA GLU A 153 -13.68 12.31 -22.61
C GLU A 153 -14.73 11.85 -23.65
N GLU A 154 -15.89 11.36 -23.22
CA GLU A 154 -17.01 11.04 -24.13
C GLU A 154 -17.62 12.30 -24.77
N LEU A 155 -17.76 13.40 -24.02
CA LEU A 155 -18.27 14.68 -24.54
C LEU A 155 -17.30 15.31 -25.55
N ASP A 156 -15.98 15.26 -25.29
CA ASP A 156 -14.97 15.77 -26.23
C ASP A 156 -14.86 14.91 -27.50
N LEU A 157 -15.05 13.59 -27.41
CA LEU A 157 -15.18 12.73 -28.59
C LEU A 157 -16.48 13.03 -29.37
N ALA A 158 -17.61 13.18 -28.68
CA ALA A 158 -18.91 13.43 -29.31
C ALA A 158 -18.99 14.80 -30.00
N LEU A 159 -18.30 15.82 -29.47
CA LEU A 159 -18.22 17.15 -30.09
C LEU A 159 -17.33 17.16 -31.35
N LYS A 160 -16.39 16.21 -31.46
CA LYS A 160 -15.50 16.09 -32.63
C LYS A 160 -16.18 15.48 -33.85
N ASP A 161 -17.16 14.60 -33.63
CA ASP A 161 -17.95 13.94 -34.70
C ASP A 161 -18.99 14.86 -35.37
N LEU A 162 -19.34 16.00 -34.77
CA LEU A 162 -20.26 16.98 -35.35
C LEU A 162 -19.58 18.02 -36.27
N ALA A 163 -18.25 18.00 -36.36
CA ALA A 163 -17.47 19.03 -37.07
C ALA A 163 -16.92 18.61 -38.45
N GLU A 164 -17.18 17.39 -38.92
CA GLU A 164 -16.83 17.02 -40.31
C GLU A 164 -18.04 17.13 -41.25
N PRO A 165 -18.01 18.00 -42.28
CA PRO A 165 -19.06 18.01 -43.29
C PRO A 165 -19.05 16.69 -44.08
N PRO A 166 -20.22 16.13 -44.43
CA PRO A 166 -20.30 14.86 -45.11
C PRO A 166 -19.62 14.93 -46.48
N LYS A 167 -18.67 14.01 -46.75
CA LYS A 167 -18.07 13.85 -48.08
C LYS A 167 -19.14 13.38 -49.07
N PRO A 168 -19.14 13.86 -50.34
CA PRO A 168 -20.20 13.56 -51.29
C PRO A 168 -20.16 12.07 -51.70
N VAL A 169 -21.28 11.38 -51.52
CA VAL A 169 -21.52 10.02 -52.02
C VAL A 169 -21.80 10.10 -53.53
N GLN A 170 -20.98 9.47 -54.37
CA GLN A 170 -21.25 9.32 -55.80
C GLN A 170 -22.19 8.10 -56.04
N PRO A 171 -23.17 8.20 -56.95
CA PRO A 171 -24.18 7.17 -57.15
C PRO A 171 -23.67 5.96 -57.93
N ALA A 172 -24.16 4.79 -57.51
CA ALA A 172 -23.89 3.47 -58.07
C ALA A 172 -24.40 3.30 -59.52
N GLN A 173 -23.67 2.51 -60.31
CA GLN A 173 -24.22 1.84 -61.50
C GLN A 173 -24.28 0.32 -61.28
N PRO A 174 -25.30 -0.37 -61.80
CA PRO A 174 -25.49 -1.80 -61.60
C PRO A 174 -24.90 -2.60 -62.77
N VAL A 175 -24.25 -3.73 -62.48
CA VAL A 175 -24.10 -4.81 -63.46
C VAL A 175 -24.28 -6.17 -62.78
N VAL A 176 -25.34 -6.84 -63.23
CA VAL A 176 -25.73 -8.23 -62.99
C VAL A 176 -24.78 -9.15 -63.75
N SER A 177 -24.36 -10.29 -63.18
CA SER A 177 -24.23 -11.56 -63.92
C SER A 177 -23.73 -12.73 -63.07
N VAL A 178 -24.67 -13.64 -62.78
CA VAL A 178 -24.64 -15.13 -62.88
C VAL A 178 -23.53 -15.95 -62.20
N ALA A 179 -24.00 -16.93 -61.40
CA ALA A 179 -23.28 -17.98 -60.68
C ALA A 179 -22.53 -19.00 -61.58
N PRO A 180 -21.67 -19.89 -61.02
CA PRO A 180 -22.20 -21.14 -60.47
C PRO A 180 -21.55 -21.60 -59.15
N VAL A 181 -22.31 -22.42 -58.43
CA VAL A 181 -21.91 -23.18 -57.24
C VAL A 181 -21.03 -24.37 -57.64
N MET A 182 -19.86 -24.54 -57.03
CA MET A 182 -19.21 -25.85 -56.87
C MET A 182 -18.31 -25.89 -55.62
N SER A 183 -18.60 -26.88 -54.78
CA SER A 183 -17.68 -27.72 -54.00
C SER A 183 -16.70 -27.06 -53.02
N ILE A 184 -17.12 -26.95 -51.75
CA ILE A 184 -16.19 -26.89 -50.62
C ILE A 184 -15.82 -28.35 -50.26
N PRO A 185 -14.53 -28.74 -50.27
CA PRO A 185 -14.12 -30.06 -49.83
C PRO A 185 -14.17 -30.17 -48.30
N LYS A 186 -14.47 -31.38 -47.84
CA LYS A 186 -14.43 -31.84 -46.45
C LYS A 186 -13.06 -31.51 -45.81
N PRO A 187 -12.99 -30.91 -44.60
CA PRO A 187 -11.71 -30.75 -43.92
C PRO A 187 -11.19 -32.12 -43.47
N GLU A 188 -9.94 -32.42 -43.84
CA GLU A 188 -9.16 -33.55 -43.31
C GLU A 188 -8.86 -33.35 -41.81
N PRO A 189 -8.72 -34.42 -41.03
CA PRO A 189 -8.35 -34.32 -39.63
C PRO A 189 -6.90 -33.83 -39.47
N GLU A 190 -6.69 -32.88 -38.57
CA GLU A 190 -5.36 -32.42 -38.15
C GLU A 190 -4.52 -33.60 -37.60
N PRO A 191 -3.20 -33.62 -37.83
CA PRO A 191 -2.34 -34.68 -37.29
C PRO A 191 -2.21 -34.55 -35.77
N GLU A 192 -2.32 -35.68 -35.07
CA GLU A 192 -2.05 -35.79 -33.63
C GLU A 192 -0.62 -35.33 -33.30
N PRO A 193 -0.41 -34.61 -32.18
CA PRO A 193 0.92 -34.20 -31.76
C PRO A 193 1.78 -35.41 -31.34
N GLU A 194 3.04 -35.42 -31.77
CA GLU A 194 4.05 -36.41 -31.37
C GLU A 194 4.28 -36.40 -29.85
N PRO A 195 4.61 -37.54 -29.21
CA PRO A 195 4.91 -37.59 -27.78
C PRO A 195 6.28 -36.94 -27.47
N GLU A 196 6.30 -36.03 -26.51
CA GLU A 196 7.53 -35.44 -25.95
C GLU A 196 8.40 -36.52 -25.25
N PRO A 197 9.74 -36.41 -25.28
CA PRO A 197 10.61 -37.36 -24.59
C PRO A 197 10.53 -37.20 -23.07
N GLU A 198 10.34 -38.32 -22.36
CA GLU A 198 10.35 -38.42 -20.90
C GLU A 198 11.72 -37.98 -20.35
N SER A 199 11.77 -36.84 -19.67
CA SER A 199 12.92 -36.43 -18.85
C SER A 199 12.81 -37.02 -17.45
N GLU A 200 13.89 -37.65 -17.03
CA GLU A 200 14.11 -38.41 -15.80
C GLU A 200 13.60 -37.72 -14.52
N LEU A 201 12.91 -38.50 -13.68
CA LEU A 201 12.51 -38.14 -12.32
C LEU A 201 13.75 -37.93 -11.43
N GLU A 202 14.23 -36.68 -11.30
CA GLU A 202 15.09 -36.32 -10.17
C GLU A 202 14.25 -36.20 -8.90
N SER A 203 14.66 -36.96 -7.88
CA SER A 203 14.04 -37.04 -6.56
C SER A 203 13.87 -35.67 -5.91
N ALA A 204 12.65 -35.39 -5.42
CA ALA A 204 12.37 -34.20 -4.63
C ALA A 204 13.36 -34.05 -3.45
N PRO A 205 13.93 -32.85 -3.22
CA PRO A 205 14.78 -32.62 -2.05
C PRO A 205 13.95 -32.73 -0.75
N ALA A 206 14.56 -33.30 0.28
CA ALA A 206 13.94 -33.49 1.59
C ALA A 206 13.47 -32.16 2.22
N PRO A 207 12.41 -32.17 3.05
CA PRO A 207 11.90 -30.97 3.70
C PRO A 207 12.98 -30.30 4.56
N ILE A 208 13.22 -29.02 4.28
CA ILE A 208 14.16 -28.18 5.01
C ILE A 208 13.61 -27.96 6.42
N VAL A 209 14.24 -28.59 7.42
CA VAL A 209 13.96 -28.31 8.84
C VAL A 209 14.51 -26.90 9.13
N PRO A 210 13.68 -25.95 9.62
CA PRO A 210 14.16 -24.60 9.93
C PRO A 210 15.27 -24.67 10.99
N PRO A 211 16.34 -23.85 10.86
CA PRO A 211 17.43 -23.83 11.83
C PRO A 211 16.88 -23.42 13.21
N ALA A 212 17.31 -24.12 14.26
CA ALA A 212 16.97 -23.79 15.64
C ALA A 212 17.35 -22.33 15.93
N ALA A 213 16.39 -21.56 16.44
CA ALA A 213 16.57 -20.15 16.75
C ALA A 213 17.83 -19.93 17.61
N PRO A 214 18.67 -18.94 17.28
CA PRO A 214 19.85 -18.64 18.09
C PRO A 214 19.42 -18.22 19.49
N ALA A 215 20.11 -18.73 20.52
CA ALA A 215 19.84 -18.36 21.90
C ALA A 215 19.94 -16.83 22.08
N PRO A 216 18.99 -16.19 22.79
CA PRO A 216 18.96 -14.74 22.93
C PRO A 216 20.24 -14.23 23.60
N ASP A 217 20.82 -13.16 23.04
CA ASP A 217 21.98 -12.49 23.60
C ASP A 217 21.61 -11.79 24.92
N MET A 218 21.91 -12.47 26.03
CA MET A 218 21.61 -12.04 27.39
C MET A 218 22.29 -10.71 27.77
N GLY A 219 23.36 -10.31 27.06
CA GLY A 219 24.07 -9.06 27.35
C GLY A 219 23.22 -7.81 27.07
N HIS A 220 22.56 -7.79 25.91
CA HIS A 220 21.70 -6.67 25.52
C HIS A 220 20.42 -6.58 26.38
N TYR A 221 19.88 -7.74 26.78
CA TYR A 221 18.73 -7.82 27.68
C TYR A 221 19.03 -7.26 29.06
N MET A 222 20.20 -7.56 29.64
CA MET A 222 20.60 -7.02 30.94
C MET A 222 20.74 -5.50 30.93
N VAL A 223 21.26 -4.91 29.85
CA VAL A 223 21.37 -3.44 29.71
C VAL A 223 19.99 -2.80 29.58
N ALA A 224 19.07 -3.43 28.86
CA ALA A 224 17.70 -2.95 28.72
C ALA A 224 16.93 -3.02 30.05
N LEU A 225 17.08 -4.10 30.81
CA LEU A 225 16.48 -4.27 32.13
C LEU A 225 17.00 -3.24 33.13
N LYS A 226 18.32 -3.02 33.19
CA LYS A 226 18.90 -2.01 34.07
C LYS A 226 18.40 -0.59 33.77
N LYS A 227 18.28 -0.23 32.48
CA LYS A 227 17.71 1.07 32.06
C LYS A 227 16.21 1.18 32.35
N LEU A 228 15.51 0.07 32.51
CA LEU A 228 14.11 0.05 32.90
C LEU A 228 13.98 0.30 34.40
N GLU A 229 14.77 -0.43 35.20
CA GLU A 229 14.87 -0.25 36.66
C GLU A 229 15.22 1.20 37.03
N ASP A 230 16.27 1.76 36.43
CA ASP A 230 16.69 3.16 36.68
C ASP A 230 15.56 4.17 36.39
N ARG A 231 14.71 3.88 35.39
CA ARG A 231 13.57 4.74 35.04
C ARG A 231 12.40 4.59 36.00
N TYR A 232 12.15 3.38 36.49
CA TYR A 232 11.13 3.14 37.51
C TYR A 232 11.50 3.78 38.84
N GLU A 233 12.75 3.65 39.29
CA GLU A 233 13.22 4.30 40.53
C GLU A 233 13.07 5.82 40.47
N ASN A 234 13.42 6.43 39.34
CA ASN A 234 13.26 7.87 39.13
C ASN A 234 11.79 8.30 39.07
N LEU A 235 10.89 7.45 38.57
CA LEU A 235 9.46 7.75 38.56
C LEU A 235 8.88 7.67 39.97
N VAL A 236 9.27 6.65 40.74
CA VAL A 236 8.87 6.48 42.15
C VAL A 236 9.36 7.65 43.00
N SER A 237 10.60 8.10 42.82
CA SER A 237 11.12 9.26 43.56
C SER A 237 10.33 10.54 43.24
N ILE A 238 9.97 10.77 41.98
CA ILE A 238 9.15 11.92 41.57
C ILE A 238 7.74 11.87 42.18
N LEU A 239 7.17 10.67 42.34
CA LEU A 239 5.84 10.50 42.94
C LEU A 239 5.84 10.71 44.46
N LEU A 240 6.89 10.24 45.15
CA LEU A 240 7.11 10.49 46.58
C LEU A 240 7.37 11.97 46.86
N ASP A 241 8.22 12.64 46.06
CA ASP A 241 8.55 14.07 46.22
C ASP A 241 7.34 15.01 45.99
N ARG A 242 6.30 14.52 45.33
CA ARG A 242 5.07 15.27 45.06
C ARG A 242 3.92 14.90 46.00
N ASP A 243 4.19 14.10 47.03
CA ASP A 243 3.18 13.55 47.98
C ASP A 243 2.00 12.86 47.25
N LEU A 244 2.25 12.29 46.07
CA LEU A 244 1.20 11.62 45.28
C LEU A 244 1.00 10.16 45.73
N ILE A 245 2.01 9.57 46.37
CA ILE A 245 2.04 8.21 46.92
C ILE A 245 2.81 8.26 48.24
N SER A 246 2.38 7.51 49.25
CA SER A 246 3.08 7.40 50.54
C SER A 246 4.09 6.25 50.48
N PRO A 247 5.19 6.31 51.26
CA PRO A 247 6.14 5.20 51.31
C PRO A 247 5.51 3.88 51.80
N GLU A 248 4.44 3.95 52.61
CA GLU A 248 3.66 2.78 53.05
C GLU A 248 2.88 2.12 51.90
N ASP A 249 2.40 2.91 50.92
CA ASP A 249 1.68 2.40 49.75
C ASP A 249 2.62 1.68 48.76
N LEU A 250 3.93 1.98 48.83
CA LEU A 250 4.95 1.36 47.99
C LEU A 250 5.34 -0.04 48.48
N ASP A 251 5.31 -0.26 49.80
CA ASP A 251 5.60 -1.56 50.43
C ASP A 251 4.51 -2.60 50.18
N GLU A 252 3.27 -2.20 49.87
CA GLU A 252 2.19 -3.12 49.45
C GLU A 252 2.30 -3.59 47.99
N LEU A 253 3.13 -2.93 47.17
CA LEU A 253 3.25 -3.18 45.72
C LEU A 253 4.49 -4.00 45.32
N MET A 254 5.43 -4.26 46.23
CA MET A 254 6.62 -5.10 46.01
C MET A 254 6.45 -6.51 46.57
#